data_AF-A0A1L7TVP2-F1
#
_entry.id   AF-A0A1L7TVP2-F1
#
_cell.length_a   1.000
_cell.length_b   1.000
_cell.length_c   1.000
_cell.angle_alpha   90.00
_cell.angle_beta   90.00
_cell.angle_gamma   90.00
#
_symmetry.space_group_name_H-M   'P 1'
#
loop_
_entity.id
_entity.type
_entity.pdbx_description
1 polymer ?
#
loop_
_entity_poly.entity_id
_entity_poly.type
_entity_poly.pdbx_seq_one_letter_code
_entity_poly.pdbx_strand_id
1 'polypeptide(L)'
;MNQERREKIEAALRRYRETVLQHNLFLLRTLVKKVEAEPTPPNCSEPVAQSLRMQVIQELIEVPEFIETPRDILNESVISSLILPASLEGVDDDPADPSLRREYFAGIKASIADRGVEVAEFPPSDLEYLCTLVSGITGPGLPFHREACQFDFITPLRPGKMKAMIQAVGVPVRSDAAQGERNQLTGLWEDWEIATVFKVGGGPRGWGGSFALYCRSEYKKEWKWRYGVHDEEWYSDVYEDVEEFLGFYAHFNEQTEEDLEDDITSLEALACF
;
A
#
# COMPACT_ATOMS: atom_id res chain seq x y z
N MET A 1 18.23 -2.70 -18.02
CA MET A 1 17.66 -1.35 -17.86
C MET A 1 18.75 -0.28 -17.96
N ASN A 2 18.49 0.85 -18.63
CA ASN A 2 19.44 1.95 -18.78
C ASN A 2 19.37 2.94 -17.60
N GLN A 3 20.34 3.87 -17.52
CA GLN A 3 20.44 4.84 -16.43
C GLN A 3 19.25 5.82 -16.40
N GLU A 4 18.80 6.30 -17.56
CA GLU A 4 17.65 7.21 -17.66
C GLU A 4 16.38 6.61 -17.05
N ARG A 5 16.11 5.32 -17.28
CA ARG A 5 14.95 4.64 -16.70
C ARG A 5 15.08 4.49 -15.19
N ARG A 6 16.28 4.21 -14.67
CA ARG A 6 16.53 4.16 -13.21
C ARG A 6 16.22 5.49 -12.54
N GLU A 7 16.71 6.58 -13.13
CA GLU A 7 16.50 7.93 -12.61
C GLU A 7 15.02 8.33 -12.62
N LYS A 8 14.25 7.92 -13.63
CA LYS A 8 12.80 8.14 -13.67
C LYS A 8 12.06 7.41 -12.54
N ILE A 9 12.40 6.14 -12.31
CA ILE A 9 11.80 5.34 -11.22
C ILE A 9 12.14 5.94 -9.86
N GLU A 10 13.41 6.30 -9.63
CA GLU A 10 13.84 6.94 -8.38
C GLU A 10 13.17 8.30 -8.16
N ALA A 11 13.02 9.10 -9.22
CA ALA A 11 12.34 10.39 -9.14
C ALA A 11 10.85 10.22 -8.84
N ALA A 12 10.19 9.22 -9.43
CA ALA A 12 8.78 8.92 -9.13
C ALA A 12 8.60 8.43 -7.69
N LEU A 13 9.45 7.51 -7.22
CA LEU A 13 9.41 7.04 -5.84
C LEU A 13 9.68 8.18 -4.84
N ARG A 14 10.61 9.09 -5.15
CA ARG A 14 10.86 10.27 -4.30
C ARG A 14 9.64 11.18 -4.22
N ARG A 15 9.02 11.49 -5.37
CA ARG A 15 7.79 12.29 -5.40
C ARG A 15 6.66 11.64 -4.62
N TYR A 16 6.51 10.33 -4.76
CA TYR A 16 5.56 9.54 -3.98
C TYR A 16 5.81 9.72 -2.47
N ARG A 17 7.04 9.48 -1.99
CA ARG A 17 7.43 9.65 -0.58
C ARG A 17 7.14 11.07 -0.07
N GLU A 18 7.50 12.08 -0.85
CA GLU A 18 7.27 13.49 -0.51
C GLU A 18 5.77 13.83 -0.40
N THR A 19 4.96 13.39 -1.37
CA THR A 19 3.50 13.62 -1.37
C THR A 19 2.83 12.94 -0.18
N VAL A 20 3.10 11.64 0.03
CA VAL A 20 2.50 10.87 1.13
C VAL A 20 2.94 11.41 2.48
N LEU A 21 4.22 11.76 2.65
CA LEU A 21 4.71 12.36 3.88
C LEU A 21 4.00 13.69 4.18
N GLN A 22 3.84 14.57 3.19
CA GLN A 22 3.14 15.84 3.39
C GLN A 22 1.69 15.64 3.83
N HIS A 23 0.98 14.72 3.19
CA HIS A 23 -0.39 14.36 3.54
C HIS A 23 -0.49 13.77 4.95
N ASN A 24 0.35 12.78 5.28
CA ASN A 24 0.34 12.11 6.59
C ASN A 24 0.76 13.04 7.74
N LEU A 25 1.70 13.97 7.51
CA LEU A 25 2.04 14.99 8.49
C LEU A 25 0.93 16.03 8.69
N PHE A 26 0.14 16.31 7.64
CA PHE A 26 -1.06 17.12 7.78
C PHE A 26 -2.09 16.40 8.67
N LEU A 27 -2.39 15.12 8.39
CA LEU A 27 -3.31 14.33 9.21
C LEU A 27 -2.84 14.18 10.65
N LEU A 28 -1.54 13.96 10.90
CA LEU A 28 -0.98 13.89 12.25
C LEU A 28 -1.23 15.18 13.04
N ARG A 29 -1.08 16.34 12.42
CA ARG A 29 -1.38 17.64 13.05
C ARG A 29 -2.87 17.80 13.32
N THR A 30 -3.72 17.36 12.39
CA THR A 30 -5.17 17.39 12.54
C THR A 30 -5.62 16.47 13.68
N LEU A 31 -5.07 15.25 13.78
CA LEU A 31 -5.32 14.30 14.85
C LEU A 31 -5.03 14.92 16.21
N VAL A 32 -3.81 15.44 16.41
CA VAL A 32 -3.41 16.07 17.68
C VAL A 32 -4.36 17.22 18.02
N LYS A 33 -4.67 18.09 17.05
CA LYS A 33 -5.58 19.22 17.27
C LYS A 33 -6.99 18.78 17.68
N LYS A 34 -7.54 17.73 17.06
CA LYS A 34 -8.87 17.21 17.36
C LYS A 34 -8.92 16.57 18.73
N VAL A 35 -7.96 15.72 19.05
CA VAL A 35 -7.86 15.06 20.35
C VAL A 35 -7.64 16.06 21.50
N GLU A 36 -6.85 17.12 21.28
CA GLU A 36 -6.70 18.21 22.27
C GLU A 36 -8.00 19.01 22.47
N ALA A 37 -8.84 19.11 21.45
CA ALA A 37 -10.10 19.84 21.51
C ALA A 37 -11.24 19.04 22.16
N GLU A 38 -11.08 17.72 22.33
CA GLU A 38 -12.08 16.87 22.98
C GLU A 38 -12.31 17.31 24.44
N PRO A 39 -13.58 17.50 24.84
CA PRO A 39 -13.91 17.95 26.18
C PRO A 39 -13.51 16.91 27.22
N THR A 40 -13.00 17.39 28.36
CA THR A 40 -12.73 16.52 29.51
C THR A 40 -14.04 15.89 29.99
N PRO A 41 -14.15 14.55 30.05
CA PRO A 41 -15.37 13.89 30.48
C PRO A 41 -15.79 14.33 31.89
N PRO A 42 -17.10 14.46 32.19
CA PRO A 42 -17.57 15.03 33.47
C PRO A 42 -17.07 14.31 34.73
N ASN A 43 -16.73 13.03 34.62
CA ASN A 43 -16.26 12.17 35.72
C ASN A 43 -14.73 12.04 35.78
N CYS A 44 -13.98 12.77 34.94
CA CYS A 44 -12.52 12.66 34.83
C CYS A 44 -11.84 13.94 35.32
N SER A 45 -10.72 13.77 36.02
CA SER A 45 -9.77 14.86 36.26
C SER A 45 -8.94 15.14 35.01
N GLU A 46 -8.38 16.35 34.88
CA GLU A 46 -7.55 16.71 33.71
C GLU A 46 -6.36 15.76 33.46
N PRO A 47 -5.60 15.28 34.48
CA PRO A 47 -4.54 14.29 34.23
C PRO A 47 -5.05 12.96 33.67
N VAL A 48 -6.25 12.54 34.08
CA VAL A 48 -6.90 11.33 33.54
C VAL A 48 -7.33 11.59 32.10
N ALA A 49 -7.97 12.73 31.80
CA ALA A 49 -8.33 13.10 30.44
C ALA A 49 -7.12 13.18 29.51
N GLN A 50 -5.98 13.69 30.00
CA GLN A 50 -4.73 13.72 29.26
C GLN A 50 -4.22 12.32 28.91
N SER A 51 -4.33 11.37 29.85
CA SER A 51 -3.96 9.97 29.61
C SER A 51 -4.89 9.32 28.58
N LEU A 52 -6.21 9.61 28.64
CA LEU A 52 -7.17 9.14 27.65
C LEU A 52 -6.89 9.73 26.26
N ARG A 53 -6.54 11.01 26.16
CA ARG A 53 -6.13 11.64 24.90
C ARG A 53 -4.91 10.95 24.29
N MET A 54 -3.91 10.60 25.09
CA MET A 54 -2.76 9.83 24.61
C MET A 54 -3.18 8.43 24.15
N GLN A 55 -4.07 7.76 24.87
CA GLN A 55 -4.60 6.46 24.48
C GLN A 55 -5.30 6.51 23.12
N VAL A 56 -6.15 7.50 22.86
CA VAL A 56 -6.81 7.70 21.55
C VAL A 56 -5.77 7.80 20.43
N ILE A 57 -4.69 8.56 20.64
CA ILE A 57 -3.64 8.69 19.62
C ILE A 57 -2.89 7.36 19.43
N GLN A 58 -2.63 6.63 20.51
CA GLN A 58 -1.96 5.33 20.48
C GLN A 58 -2.79 4.23 19.80
N GLU A 59 -4.12 4.37 19.73
CA GLU A 59 -4.99 3.50 18.92
C GLU A 59 -4.75 3.71 17.42
N LEU A 60 -4.27 4.88 17.00
CA LEU A 60 -4.13 5.26 15.59
C LEU A 60 -2.69 5.24 15.06
N ILE A 61 -1.73 5.58 15.93
CA ILE A 61 -0.29 5.62 15.62
C ILE A 61 0.52 5.07 16.80
N GLU A 62 1.61 4.36 16.52
CA GLU A 62 2.57 4.00 17.57
C GLU A 62 3.37 5.25 17.98
N VAL A 63 3.30 5.61 19.26
CA VAL A 63 3.98 6.78 19.83
C VAL A 63 5.07 6.32 20.81
N PRO A 64 6.29 6.89 20.79
CA PRO A 64 7.33 6.55 21.76
C PRO A 64 6.88 6.76 23.22
N GLU A 65 7.26 5.85 24.11
CA GLU A 65 6.82 5.82 25.51
C GLU A 65 7.15 7.09 26.31
N PHE A 66 8.16 7.86 25.90
CA PHE A 66 8.57 9.09 26.58
C PHE A 66 7.68 10.31 26.27
N ILE A 67 6.71 10.16 25.36
CA ILE A 67 5.76 11.21 25.00
C ILE A 67 4.56 11.14 25.94
N GLU A 68 4.38 12.18 26.74
CA GLU A 68 3.31 12.23 27.76
C GLU A 68 2.09 13.05 27.32
N THR A 69 2.22 13.90 26.29
CA THR A 69 1.14 14.77 25.83
C THR A 69 0.94 14.71 24.31
N PRO A 70 -0.30 14.87 23.81
CA PRO A 70 -0.57 14.96 22.38
C PRO A 70 0.28 16.02 21.68
N ARG A 71 0.47 17.18 22.34
CA ARG A 71 1.24 18.29 21.79
C ARG A 71 2.68 17.91 21.47
N ASP A 72 3.29 17.09 22.33
CA ASP A 72 4.70 16.72 22.22
C ASP A 72 5.00 15.88 20.97
N ILE A 73 3.99 15.23 20.40
CA ILE A 73 4.08 14.49 19.13
C ILE A 73 4.47 15.41 17.97
N LEU A 74 4.06 16.69 18.03
CA LEU A 74 4.34 17.66 16.98
C LEU A 74 5.74 18.29 17.07
N ASN A 75 6.54 17.89 18.07
CA ASN A 75 7.94 18.28 18.15
C ASN A 75 8.73 17.69 16.98
N GLU A 76 9.60 18.49 16.36
CA GLU A 76 10.33 18.10 15.14
C GLU A 76 11.20 16.84 15.32
N SER A 77 11.83 16.70 16.50
CA SER A 77 12.59 15.50 16.85
C SER A 77 11.71 14.26 16.97
N VAL A 78 10.48 14.42 17.45
CA VAL A 78 9.51 13.33 17.62
C VAL A 78 8.94 12.93 16.28
N ILE A 79 8.49 13.90 15.46
CA ILE A 79 8.07 13.66 14.07
C ILE A 79 9.15 12.89 13.32
N SER A 80 10.41 13.34 13.39
CA SER A 80 11.53 12.67 12.71
C SER A 80 11.70 11.21 13.16
N SER A 81 11.48 10.93 14.45
CA SER A 81 11.52 9.56 14.99
C SER A 81 10.31 8.71 14.62
N LEU A 82 9.19 9.32 14.22
CA LEU A 82 7.96 8.64 13.81
C LEU A 82 7.93 8.29 12.33
N ILE A 83 8.65 9.02 11.47
CA ILE A 83 8.58 8.84 10.01
C ILE A 83 8.85 7.38 9.60
N LEU A 84 9.95 6.80 10.08
CA LEU A 84 10.33 5.43 9.70
C LEU A 84 9.43 4.38 10.36
N PRO A 85 9.25 4.34 11.71
CA PRO A 85 8.49 3.27 12.35
C PRO A 85 7.02 3.24 11.95
N ALA A 86 6.41 4.40 11.69
CA ALA A 86 5.03 4.50 11.23
C ALA A 86 4.90 4.51 9.71
N SER A 87 6.00 4.41 8.95
CA SER A 87 6.03 4.50 7.49
C SER A 87 5.25 5.71 6.97
N LEU A 88 5.47 6.90 7.57
CA LEU A 88 4.68 8.10 7.26
C LEU A 88 4.89 8.61 5.83
N GLU A 89 5.95 8.19 5.17
CA GLU A 89 6.23 8.49 3.76
C GLU A 89 5.76 7.39 2.79
N GLY A 90 4.94 6.44 3.26
CA GLY A 90 4.31 5.42 2.41
C GLY A 90 5.25 4.31 1.95
N VAL A 91 6.38 4.09 2.62
CA VAL A 91 7.27 2.97 2.33
C VAL A 91 7.60 2.18 3.59
N ASP A 92 7.78 0.89 3.44
CA ASP A 92 8.38 0.06 4.49
C ASP A 92 9.90 0.23 4.40
N ASP A 93 10.50 0.72 5.49
CA ASP A 93 11.94 0.99 5.59
C ASP A 93 12.74 -0.21 6.10
N ASP A 94 12.11 -1.37 6.29
CA ASP A 94 12.85 -2.62 6.46
C ASP A 94 13.85 -2.78 5.29
N PRO A 95 15.09 -3.21 5.55
CA PRO A 95 16.06 -3.42 4.48
C PRO A 95 15.51 -4.39 3.44
N ALA A 96 15.52 -3.99 2.16
CA ALA A 96 15.14 -4.88 1.08
C ALA A 96 16.06 -6.13 1.09
N ASP A 97 15.49 -7.33 1.24
CA ASP A 97 16.25 -8.59 1.18
C ASP A 97 16.32 -9.08 -0.27
N PRO A 98 17.48 -8.96 -0.95
CA PRO A 98 17.58 -9.32 -2.36
C PRO A 98 17.49 -10.84 -2.58
N SER A 99 17.74 -11.65 -1.54
CA SER A 99 17.64 -13.11 -1.65
C SER A 99 16.19 -13.56 -1.59
N LEU A 100 15.40 -13.02 -0.66
CA LEU A 100 13.95 -13.28 -0.61
C LEU A 100 13.26 -12.78 -1.89
N ARG A 101 13.64 -11.60 -2.40
CA ARG A 101 13.06 -11.06 -3.64
C ARG A 101 13.36 -11.96 -4.84
N ARG A 102 14.59 -12.47 -4.95
CA ARG A 102 14.98 -13.43 -6.01
C ARG A 102 14.19 -14.74 -5.91
N GLU A 103 14.01 -15.27 -4.70
CA GLU A 103 13.20 -16.47 -4.48
C GLU A 103 11.74 -16.23 -4.88
N TYR A 104 11.17 -15.10 -4.47
CA TYR A 104 9.81 -14.70 -4.83
C TYR A 104 9.62 -14.65 -6.35
N PHE A 105 10.48 -13.95 -7.09
CA PHE A 105 10.40 -13.92 -8.55
C PHE A 105 10.64 -15.29 -9.19
N ALA A 106 11.58 -16.08 -8.70
CA ALA A 106 11.80 -17.43 -9.23
C ALA A 106 10.55 -18.31 -9.09
N GLY A 107 9.85 -18.22 -7.96
CA GLY A 107 8.59 -18.92 -7.71
C GLY A 107 7.46 -18.47 -8.65
N ILE A 108 7.32 -17.15 -8.86
CA ILE A 108 6.34 -16.61 -9.82
C ILE A 108 6.66 -17.10 -11.24
N LYS A 109 7.93 -17.04 -11.66
CA LYS A 109 8.36 -17.49 -12.98
C LYS A 109 8.04 -18.97 -13.22
N ALA A 110 8.30 -19.82 -12.24
CA ALA A 110 7.93 -21.23 -12.30
C ALA A 110 6.41 -21.41 -12.41
N SER A 111 5.63 -20.66 -11.62
CA SER A 111 4.16 -20.73 -11.65
C SER A 111 3.55 -20.25 -12.97
N ILE A 112 4.17 -19.26 -13.63
CA ILE A 112 3.79 -18.81 -14.98
C ILE A 112 4.09 -19.92 -16.01
N ALA A 113 5.28 -20.53 -15.94
CA ALA A 113 5.70 -21.59 -16.85
C ALA A 113 4.85 -22.87 -16.70
N ASP A 114 4.47 -23.25 -15.47
CA ASP A 114 3.60 -24.39 -15.19
C ASP A 114 2.20 -24.22 -15.80
N ARG A 115 1.78 -22.97 -16.02
CA ARG A 115 0.52 -22.63 -16.72
C ARG A 115 0.68 -22.51 -18.23
N GLY A 116 1.87 -22.80 -18.77
CA GLY A 116 2.16 -22.80 -20.21
C GLY A 116 2.21 -21.42 -20.86
N VAL A 117 2.43 -20.35 -20.06
CA VAL A 117 2.52 -18.98 -20.57
C VAL A 117 3.98 -18.59 -20.80
N GLU A 118 4.29 -18.13 -22.01
CA GLU A 118 5.59 -17.54 -22.34
C GLU A 118 5.50 -16.01 -22.25
N VAL A 119 6.48 -15.41 -21.59
CA VAL A 119 6.64 -13.95 -21.47
C VAL A 119 8.04 -13.57 -21.96
N ALA A 120 8.15 -12.46 -22.68
CA ALA A 120 9.41 -12.05 -23.31
C ALA A 120 10.53 -11.74 -22.29
N GLU A 121 10.17 -11.17 -21.15
CA GLU A 121 11.07 -10.79 -20.07
C GLU A 121 10.41 -11.11 -18.73
N PHE A 122 11.16 -11.68 -17.79
CA PHE A 122 10.70 -11.84 -16.41
C PHE A 122 11.90 -11.87 -15.44
N PRO A 123 11.85 -11.12 -14.33
CA PRO A 123 10.76 -10.23 -13.89
C PRO A 123 10.59 -8.97 -14.76
N PRO A 124 9.50 -8.18 -14.60
CA PRO A 124 9.45 -6.82 -15.14
C PRO A 124 10.63 -6.02 -14.60
N SER A 125 11.47 -5.46 -15.48
CA SER A 125 12.75 -4.88 -15.08
C SER A 125 12.63 -3.61 -14.23
N ASP A 126 11.57 -2.84 -14.41
CA ASP A 126 11.24 -1.68 -13.57
C ASP A 126 10.73 -2.10 -12.19
N LEU A 127 9.86 -3.11 -12.10
CA LEU A 127 9.44 -3.67 -10.80
C LEU A 127 10.63 -4.30 -10.06
N GLU A 128 11.49 -5.04 -10.76
CA GLU A 128 12.69 -5.63 -10.15
C GLU A 128 13.59 -4.56 -9.57
N TYR A 129 13.84 -3.49 -10.32
CA TYR A 129 14.63 -2.37 -9.83
C TYR A 129 13.98 -1.64 -8.66
N LEU A 130 12.68 -1.36 -8.73
CA LEU A 130 11.96 -0.70 -7.65
C LEU A 130 12.06 -1.48 -6.33
N CYS A 131 11.97 -2.82 -6.38
CA CYS A 131 12.18 -3.68 -5.22
C CYS A 131 13.63 -3.74 -4.70
N THR A 132 14.59 -3.12 -5.39
CA THR A 132 15.94 -2.90 -4.83
C THR A 132 16.05 -1.62 -4.02
N LEU A 133 15.11 -0.68 -4.21
CA LEU A 133 15.09 0.62 -3.55
C LEU A 133 14.34 0.58 -2.21
N VAL A 134 13.30 -0.26 -2.11
CA VAL A 134 12.40 -0.37 -0.96
C VAL A 134 11.98 -1.81 -0.74
N SER A 135 11.69 -2.19 0.51
CA SER A 135 11.14 -3.51 0.84
C SER A 135 9.63 -3.58 0.57
N GLY A 136 8.92 -2.47 0.76
CA GLY A 136 7.51 -2.32 0.42
C GLY A 136 7.10 -0.87 0.19
N ILE A 137 5.94 -0.71 -0.44
CA ILE A 137 5.31 0.58 -0.72
C ILE A 137 3.86 0.47 -0.28
N THR A 138 3.49 1.29 0.69
CA THR A 138 2.24 1.25 1.46
C THR A 138 1.45 2.54 1.24
N GLY A 139 0.12 2.48 1.18
CA GLY A 139 -0.70 3.63 0.80
C GLY A 139 -0.64 4.84 1.76
N PRO A 140 -1.26 5.96 1.35
CA PRO A 140 -1.43 7.15 2.21
C PRO A 140 -2.35 6.88 3.40
N GLY A 141 -2.25 7.75 4.42
CA GLY A 141 -3.01 7.66 5.67
C GLY A 141 -2.16 7.28 6.89
N LEU A 142 -2.72 7.50 8.08
CA LEU A 142 -2.11 7.05 9.33
C LEU A 142 -2.15 5.50 9.44
N PRO A 143 -1.25 4.88 10.24
CA PRO A 143 -1.09 3.43 10.32
C PRO A 143 -2.39 2.65 10.48
N PHE A 144 -3.26 3.04 11.42
CA PHE A 144 -4.55 2.36 11.62
C PHE A 144 -5.42 2.36 10.36
N HIS A 145 -5.62 3.54 9.76
CA HIS A 145 -6.41 3.68 8.54
C HIS A 145 -5.81 2.86 7.40
N ARG A 146 -4.48 2.92 7.25
CA ARG A 146 -3.76 2.17 6.22
C ARG A 146 -3.97 0.66 6.36
N GLU A 147 -3.90 0.13 7.59
CA GLU A 147 -4.17 -1.29 7.84
C GLU A 147 -5.61 -1.70 7.52
N ALA A 148 -6.58 -0.79 7.72
CA ALA A 148 -7.99 -1.06 7.50
C ALA A 148 -8.45 -0.87 6.04
N CYS A 149 -7.88 0.11 5.34
CA CYS A 149 -8.44 0.68 4.11
C CYS A 149 -7.48 0.67 2.91
N GLN A 150 -6.18 0.42 3.10
CA GLN A 150 -5.19 0.43 2.03
C GLN A 150 -4.74 -0.98 1.64
N PHE A 151 -4.36 -1.17 0.38
CA PHE A 151 -3.51 -2.28 -0.04
C PHE A 151 -2.11 -1.75 -0.31
N ASP A 152 -1.09 -2.62 -0.28
CA ASP A 152 0.26 -2.29 -0.71
C ASP A 152 0.38 -2.24 -2.24
N PHE A 153 1.25 -1.38 -2.78
CA PHE A 153 1.75 -1.56 -4.14
C PHE A 153 2.75 -2.71 -4.18
N ILE A 154 3.72 -2.70 -3.27
CA ILE A 154 4.71 -3.77 -3.08
C ILE A 154 4.59 -4.22 -1.63
N THR A 155 4.17 -5.47 -1.41
CA THR A 155 4.11 -6.00 -0.06
C THR A 155 5.51 -6.33 0.46
N PRO A 156 5.88 -5.87 1.67
CA PRO A 156 7.09 -6.28 2.36
C PRO A 156 7.18 -7.80 2.49
N LEU A 157 8.25 -8.40 1.95
CA LEU A 157 8.45 -9.85 2.01
C LEU A 157 8.93 -10.27 3.40
N ARG A 158 8.03 -10.86 4.18
CA ARG A 158 8.34 -11.48 5.48
C ARG A 158 8.20 -13.00 5.41
N PRO A 159 9.00 -13.78 6.17
CA PRO A 159 8.89 -15.23 6.22
C PRO A 159 7.44 -15.68 6.50
N GLY A 160 6.88 -16.54 5.64
CA GLY A 160 5.51 -17.05 5.76
C GLY A 160 4.47 -16.39 4.85
N LYS A 161 4.63 -15.12 4.45
CA LYS A 161 3.71 -14.44 3.51
C LYS A 161 4.02 -14.72 2.03
N MET A 162 5.29 -15.04 1.73
CA MET A 162 5.80 -15.23 0.36
C MET A 162 5.10 -16.35 -0.42
N LYS A 163 4.78 -17.49 0.22
CA LYS A 163 4.18 -18.65 -0.47
C LYS A 163 2.81 -18.33 -1.09
N ALA A 164 1.97 -17.59 -0.36
CA ALA A 164 0.66 -17.19 -0.85
C ALA A 164 0.77 -16.26 -2.06
N MET A 165 1.71 -15.30 -2.02
CA MET A 165 1.97 -14.40 -3.14
C MET A 165 2.49 -15.14 -4.37
N ILE A 166 3.40 -16.11 -4.20
CA ILE A 166 3.89 -16.96 -5.30
C ILE A 166 2.74 -17.72 -5.97
N GLN A 167 1.76 -18.17 -5.20
CA GLN A 167 0.61 -18.91 -5.72
C GLN A 167 -0.44 -18.00 -6.37
N ALA A 168 -0.39 -16.69 -6.13
CA ALA A 168 -1.30 -15.69 -6.68
C ALA A 168 -0.92 -15.28 -8.12
N VAL A 169 -0.53 -16.25 -8.96
CA VAL A 169 -0.39 -16.10 -10.41
C VAL A 169 -1.70 -16.47 -11.07
N GLY A 170 -2.27 -15.55 -11.84
CA GLY A 170 -3.49 -15.72 -12.59
C GLY A 170 -3.22 -15.76 -14.09
N VAL A 171 -3.93 -16.64 -14.80
CA VAL A 171 -3.99 -16.68 -16.27
C VAL A 171 -5.47 -16.58 -16.64
N PRO A 172 -5.92 -15.54 -17.36
CA PRO A 172 -7.32 -15.40 -17.74
C PRO A 172 -7.80 -16.61 -18.54
N VAL A 173 -9.03 -17.06 -18.29
CA VAL A 173 -9.63 -18.13 -19.09
C VAL A 173 -10.09 -17.52 -20.42
N ARG A 174 -9.56 -18.05 -21.54
CA ARG A 174 -9.95 -17.61 -22.88
C ARG A 174 -11.31 -18.19 -23.25
N SER A 175 -12.13 -17.37 -23.92
CA SER A 175 -13.56 -17.64 -24.18
C SER A 175 -13.86 -18.81 -25.12
N ASP A 176 -12.83 -19.44 -25.69
CA ASP A 176 -12.91 -20.65 -26.50
C ASP A 176 -13.04 -21.94 -25.67
N ALA A 177 -12.83 -21.88 -24.36
CA ALA A 177 -13.18 -22.95 -23.43
C ALA A 177 -14.70 -23.03 -23.29
N ALA A 178 -15.32 -23.90 -24.11
CA ALA A 178 -16.73 -24.22 -24.03
C ALA A 178 -17.14 -24.56 -22.59
N GLN A 179 -18.03 -23.75 -22.01
CA GLN A 179 -18.67 -23.95 -20.70
C GLN A 179 -17.71 -24.12 -19.51
N GLY A 180 -17.44 -23.03 -18.77
CA GLY A 180 -17.60 -23.12 -17.32
C GLY A 180 -16.51 -22.55 -16.42
N GLU A 181 -15.29 -22.30 -16.88
CA GLU A 181 -14.26 -21.79 -15.98
C GLU A 181 -14.16 -20.27 -16.11
N ARG A 182 -14.93 -19.55 -15.28
CA ARG A 182 -14.65 -18.15 -14.98
C ARG A 182 -13.68 -18.12 -13.82
N ASN A 183 -12.61 -17.33 -13.93
CA ASN A 183 -11.75 -17.00 -12.80
C ASN A 183 -11.97 -15.53 -12.38
N GLN A 184 -11.29 -15.10 -11.32
CA GLN A 184 -11.44 -13.74 -10.78
C GLN A 184 -11.01 -12.63 -11.74
N LEU A 185 -10.26 -12.96 -12.80
CA LEU A 185 -9.90 -12.03 -13.88
C LEU A 185 -10.98 -11.92 -14.95
N THR A 186 -11.98 -12.81 -14.92
CA THR A 186 -13.06 -12.81 -15.89
C THR A 186 -13.97 -11.62 -15.62
N GLY A 187 -13.84 -10.58 -16.44
CA GLY A 187 -14.55 -9.31 -16.30
C GLY A 187 -13.74 -8.18 -15.67
N LEU A 188 -12.48 -8.43 -15.29
CA LEU A 188 -11.55 -7.38 -14.89
C LEU A 188 -10.72 -6.94 -16.09
N TRP A 189 -10.56 -5.63 -16.24
CA TRP A 189 -9.75 -5.03 -17.30
C TRP A 189 -10.11 -5.55 -18.70
N GLU A 190 -11.41 -5.60 -19.03
CA GLU A 190 -11.93 -6.21 -20.27
C GLU A 190 -11.33 -5.62 -21.56
N ASP A 191 -10.86 -4.37 -21.51
CA ASP A 191 -10.17 -3.70 -22.62
C ASP A 191 -8.73 -4.23 -22.86
N TRP A 192 -8.24 -5.11 -22.00
CA TRP A 192 -6.89 -5.65 -22.02
C TRP A 192 -6.88 -7.15 -22.31
N GLU A 193 -6.10 -7.54 -23.33
CA GLU A 193 -5.70 -8.91 -23.53
C GLU A 193 -4.54 -9.23 -22.59
N ILE A 194 -4.82 -10.01 -21.55
CA ILE A 194 -3.85 -10.40 -20.51
C ILE A 194 -3.39 -11.84 -20.74
N ALA A 195 -2.08 -12.05 -20.80
CA ALA A 195 -1.49 -13.39 -20.89
C ALA A 195 -1.29 -14.01 -19.51
N THR A 196 -0.80 -13.22 -18.56
CA THR A 196 -0.64 -13.62 -17.16
C THR A 196 -0.63 -12.38 -16.27
N VAL A 197 -0.97 -12.58 -15.01
CA VAL A 197 -0.91 -11.56 -13.95
C VAL A 197 -0.39 -12.19 -12.66
N PHE A 198 0.27 -11.41 -11.83
CA PHE A 198 0.58 -11.82 -10.47
C PHE A 198 0.43 -10.66 -9.49
N LYS A 199 0.05 -10.98 -8.25
CA LYS A 199 -0.15 -9.98 -7.19
C LYS A 199 1.19 -9.48 -6.68
N VAL A 200 1.40 -8.17 -6.67
CA VAL A 200 2.63 -7.51 -6.22
C VAL A 200 2.47 -6.96 -4.80
N GLY A 201 1.27 -6.49 -4.47
CA GLY A 201 0.94 -6.05 -3.12
C GLY A 201 -0.49 -6.42 -2.74
N GLY A 202 -0.69 -6.69 -1.45
CA GLY A 202 -1.97 -7.07 -0.87
C GLY A 202 -2.46 -6.07 0.17
N GLY A 203 -3.72 -6.18 0.52
CA GLY A 203 -4.37 -5.38 1.56
C GLY A 203 -5.19 -6.26 2.51
N PRO A 204 -6.00 -5.64 3.37
CA PRO A 204 -6.87 -6.34 4.31
C PRO A 204 -7.97 -7.15 3.60
N ARG A 205 -8.27 -6.80 2.34
CA ARG A 205 -9.30 -7.43 1.52
C ARG A 205 -8.68 -8.45 0.56
N GLY A 206 -9.38 -9.56 0.36
CA GLY A 206 -8.82 -10.83 -0.11
C GLY A 206 -7.98 -10.77 -1.40
N TRP A 207 -8.67 -10.67 -2.54
CA TRP A 207 -8.07 -10.56 -3.87
C TRP A 207 -7.69 -9.13 -4.25
N GLY A 208 -8.30 -8.11 -3.66
CA GLY A 208 -7.97 -6.70 -3.90
C GLY A 208 -6.49 -6.38 -3.68
N GLY A 209 -5.95 -5.49 -4.49
CA GLY A 209 -4.57 -5.04 -4.38
C GLY A 209 -3.95 -4.64 -5.70
N SER A 210 -2.61 -4.71 -5.71
CA SER A 210 -1.79 -4.28 -6.83
C SER A 210 -1.21 -5.47 -7.57
N PHE A 211 -1.16 -5.37 -8.89
CA PHE A 211 -0.84 -6.46 -9.78
C PHE A 211 0.16 -6.04 -10.85
N ALA A 212 0.99 -6.98 -11.32
CA ALA A 212 1.78 -6.85 -12.53
C ALA A 212 1.17 -7.76 -13.61
N LEU A 213 0.83 -7.17 -14.75
CA LEU A 213 0.13 -7.80 -15.86
C LEU A 213 1.03 -7.83 -17.08
N TYR A 214 1.19 -9.00 -17.71
CA TYR A 214 1.72 -9.06 -19.06
C TYR A 214 0.54 -8.99 -20.03
N CYS A 215 0.34 -7.83 -20.65
CA CYS A 215 -0.87 -7.54 -21.41
C CYS A 215 -0.62 -6.67 -22.65
N ARG A 216 -1.67 -6.52 -23.47
CA ARG A 216 -1.79 -5.54 -24.55
C ARG A 216 -3.25 -5.10 -24.67
N SER A 217 -3.53 -4.04 -25.41
CA SER A 217 -4.90 -3.62 -25.75
C SER A 217 -5.02 -3.30 -27.23
N GLU A 218 -6.24 -3.02 -27.69
CA GLU A 218 -6.48 -2.60 -29.08
C GLU A 218 -5.69 -1.33 -29.45
N TYR A 219 -5.58 -0.40 -28.49
CA TYR A 219 -4.84 0.85 -28.64
C TYR A 219 -3.34 0.70 -28.36
N LYS A 220 -2.96 -0.22 -27.47
CA LYS A 220 -1.57 -0.49 -27.07
C LYS A 220 -1.20 -1.93 -27.44
N LYS A 221 -0.91 -2.15 -28.72
CA LYS A 221 -0.73 -3.50 -29.31
C LYS A 221 0.52 -4.26 -28.84
N GLU A 222 1.46 -3.58 -28.19
CA GLU A 222 2.68 -4.19 -27.67
C GLU A 222 2.40 -5.00 -26.40
N TRP A 223 2.84 -6.26 -26.40
CA TRP A 223 2.90 -7.11 -25.22
C TRP A 223 4.00 -6.63 -24.29
N LYS A 224 3.61 -6.13 -23.12
CA LYS A 224 4.56 -5.72 -22.09
C LYS A 224 3.95 -5.82 -20.69
N TRP A 225 4.81 -5.69 -19.69
CA TRP A 225 4.40 -5.57 -18.30
C TRP A 225 3.78 -4.20 -18.03
N ARG A 226 2.66 -4.20 -17.31
CA ARG A 226 1.89 -3.05 -16.84
C ARG A 226 1.41 -3.30 -15.42
N TYR A 227 0.91 -2.27 -14.76
CA TYR A 227 0.55 -2.32 -13.35
C TYR A 227 -0.93 -2.08 -13.19
N GLY A 228 -1.62 -2.98 -12.52
CA GLY A 228 -3.06 -2.89 -12.34
C GLY A 228 -3.43 -2.80 -10.88
N VAL A 229 -4.57 -2.16 -10.64
CA VAL A 229 -5.20 -2.06 -9.33
C VAL A 229 -6.59 -2.67 -9.41
N HIS A 230 -7.02 -3.31 -8.33
CA HIS A 230 -8.39 -3.74 -8.14
C HIS A 230 -8.75 -3.63 -6.65
N ASP A 231 -9.81 -2.90 -6.32
CA ASP A 231 -10.24 -2.66 -4.94
C ASP A 231 -11.36 -3.59 -4.44
N GLU A 232 -11.74 -4.59 -5.24
CA GLU A 232 -12.88 -5.51 -5.05
C GLU A 232 -14.28 -4.91 -5.14
N GLU A 233 -14.41 -3.59 -5.15
CA GLU A 233 -15.71 -2.93 -5.15
C GLU A 233 -16.04 -2.36 -6.53
N TRP A 234 -15.37 -1.28 -6.92
CA TRP A 234 -15.76 -0.47 -8.07
C TRP A 234 -14.59 0.02 -8.90
N TYR A 235 -13.37 0.05 -8.34
CA TYR A 235 -12.20 0.57 -9.03
C TYR A 235 -11.30 -0.55 -9.53
N SER A 236 -11.06 -0.53 -10.84
CA SER A 236 -9.99 -1.30 -11.47
C SER A 236 -9.42 -0.53 -12.65
N ASP A 237 -8.09 -0.38 -12.68
CA ASP A 237 -7.40 0.34 -13.75
C ASP A 237 -6.04 -0.29 -14.05
N VAL A 238 -5.44 0.07 -15.19
CA VAL A 238 -4.13 -0.41 -15.66
C VAL A 238 -3.26 0.76 -16.11
N TYR A 239 -2.14 0.91 -15.43
CA TYR A 239 -1.13 1.93 -15.66
C TYR A 239 0.02 1.38 -16.52
N GLU A 240 0.57 2.25 -17.35
CA GLU A 240 1.57 1.91 -18.36
C GLU A 240 2.92 1.54 -17.76
N ASP A 241 3.27 2.16 -16.63
CA ASP A 241 4.55 2.04 -15.96
C ASP A 241 4.46 2.32 -14.45
N VAL A 242 5.55 2.03 -13.72
CA VAL A 242 5.61 2.25 -12.26
C VAL A 242 5.46 3.72 -11.88
N GLU A 243 5.88 4.67 -12.72
CA GLU A 243 5.79 6.09 -12.43
C GLU A 243 4.35 6.58 -12.46
N GLU A 244 3.59 6.16 -13.48
CA GLU A 244 2.15 6.42 -13.57
C GLU A 244 1.41 5.77 -12.40
N PHE A 245 1.74 4.51 -12.06
CA PHE A 245 1.14 3.83 -10.91
C PHE A 245 1.41 4.58 -9.60
N LEU A 246 2.66 4.96 -9.33
CA LEU A 246 3.04 5.70 -8.11
C LEU A 246 2.35 7.07 -8.06
N GLY A 247 2.21 7.75 -9.20
CA GLY A 247 1.50 9.02 -9.28
C GLY A 247 0.02 8.90 -8.91
N PHE A 248 -0.64 7.84 -9.35
CA PHE A 248 -2.01 7.51 -8.92
C PHE A 248 -2.05 7.11 -7.44
N TYR A 249 -1.19 6.17 -7.04
CA TYR A 249 -1.26 5.50 -5.75
C TYR A 249 -0.92 6.42 -4.58
N ALA A 250 -0.20 7.52 -4.83
CA ALA A 250 -0.01 8.58 -3.85
C ALA A 250 -1.34 9.18 -3.35
N HIS A 251 -2.40 9.11 -4.18
CA HIS A 251 -3.71 9.69 -3.93
C HIS A 251 -4.83 8.65 -3.79
N PHE A 252 -4.50 7.36 -3.88
CA PHE A 252 -5.51 6.32 -3.83
C PHE A 252 -6.04 6.15 -2.40
N ASN A 253 -7.35 6.35 -2.23
CA ASN A 253 -8.06 6.21 -0.97
C ASN A 253 -7.38 6.99 0.20
N GLU A 254 -6.85 8.18 -0.11
CA GLU A 254 -6.26 9.08 0.91
C GLU A 254 -7.23 9.27 2.07
N GLN A 255 -6.72 9.10 3.29
CA GLN A 255 -7.49 9.37 4.50
C GLN A 255 -7.86 10.86 4.54
N THR A 256 -9.14 11.16 4.54
CA THR A 256 -9.62 12.54 4.66
C THR A 256 -9.67 12.99 6.12
N GLU A 257 -9.93 14.28 6.35
CA GLU A 257 -10.20 14.75 7.71
C GLU A 257 -11.47 14.12 8.30
N GLU A 258 -12.46 13.80 7.46
CA GLU A 258 -13.71 13.15 7.88
C GLU A 258 -13.45 11.70 8.29
N ASP A 259 -12.70 10.95 7.49
CA ASP A 259 -12.29 9.58 7.85
C ASP A 259 -11.49 9.58 9.17
N LEU A 260 -10.60 10.56 9.35
CA LEU A 260 -9.84 10.71 10.59
C LEU A 260 -10.74 11.06 11.79
N GLU A 261 -11.82 11.82 11.59
CA GLU A 261 -12.80 12.09 12.65
C GLU A 261 -13.53 10.80 13.06
N ASP A 262 -13.91 9.97 12.10
CA ASP A 262 -14.58 8.69 12.35
C ASP A 262 -13.65 7.67 13.04
N ASP A 263 -12.34 7.73 12.75
CA ASP A 263 -11.32 6.90 13.38
C ASP A 263 -11.03 7.30 14.84
N ILE A 264 -11.35 8.53 15.26
CA ILE A 264 -11.06 9.03 16.62
C ILE A 264 -12.11 8.53 17.62
N THR A 265 -11.68 7.66 18.54
CA THR A 265 -12.51 7.26 19.68
C THR A 265 -12.77 8.45 20.62
N SER A 266 -14.03 8.77 20.92
CA SER A 266 -14.38 9.83 21.87
C SER A 266 -13.89 9.55 23.30
N LEU A 267 -13.49 10.60 24.03
CA LEU A 267 -13.02 10.45 25.42
C LEU A 267 -14.12 9.94 26.36
N GLU A 268 -15.39 10.29 26.09
CA GLU A 268 -16.53 9.79 26.86
C GLU A 268 -16.68 8.27 26.75
N ALA A 269 -16.46 7.71 25.55
CA ALA A 269 -16.53 6.26 25.33
C ALA A 269 -15.42 5.52 26.10
N LEU A 270 -14.20 6.06 26.12
CA LEU A 270 -13.09 5.46 26.87
C LEU A 270 -13.26 5.60 28.39
N ALA A 271 -13.84 6.70 28.86
CA ALA A 271 -14.05 6.94 30.29
C ALA A 271 -15.14 6.07 30.94
N CYS A 272 -15.92 5.33 30.14
CA CYS A 272 -16.99 4.45 30.62
C CYS A 272 -16.51 3.03 30.97
N PHE A 273 -15.24 2.70 30.72
CA PHE A 273 -14.60 1.42 31.07
C PHE A 273 -13.67 1.56 32.27
#